data_AF-A0A933D7G4-F1
#
_entry.id   AF-A0A933D7G4-F1
#
_cell.length_a   1.000
_cell.length_b   1.000
_cell.length_c   1.000
_cell.angle_alpha   90.00
_cell.angle_beta   90.00
_cell.angle_gamma   90.00
#
_symmetry.space_group_name_H-M   'P 1'
#
loop_
_entity.id
_entity.type
_entity.pdbx_description
1 polymer ?
#
loop_
_entity_poly.entity_id
_entity_poly.type
_entity_poly.pdbx_seq_one_letter_code
_entity_poly.pdbx_strand_id
1 'polypeptide(L)'
;MREQTVHHTISEVNLNSSVKDELEFLKNVPILCDLEPMDLETIAKVGVRKKYKKGSIILLEEEAGAALFVIITGKVKVVRMDDDGREVILSILGESDFFGEMAILDGLARSASVVAISKSELFMIHRRDFLKLLHD
;
A
#
# COMPACT_ATOMS: atom_id res chain seq x y z
N MET A 1 25.12 -47.80 -7.93
CA MET A 1 24.73 -46.68 -8.80
C MET A 1 23.84 -45.76 -7.98
N ARG A 2 24.19 -44.47 -7.94
CA ARG A 2 23.41 -43.36 -7.36
C ARG A 2 22.13 -43.20 -8.21
N GLU A 3 21.01 -42.72 -7.68
CA GLU A 3 20.78 -41.28 -7.44
C GLU A 3 19.79 -41.05 -6.29
N GLN A 4 20.17 -40.10 -5.43
CA GLN A 4 19.37 -39.55 -4.34
C GLN A 4 18.38 -38.55 -4.94
N THR A 5 17.09 -38.72 -4.63
CA THR A 5 16.07 -37.71 -4.91
C THR A 5 16.29 -36.53 -3.97
N VAL A 6 16.74 -35.42 -4.53
CA VAL A 6 16.96 -34.15 -3.85
C VAL A 6 15.59 -33.61 -3.42
N HIS A 7 15.34 -33.58 -2.12
CA HIS A 7 14.29 -32.75 -1.55
C HIS A 7 14.61 -31.30 -1.87
N HIS A 8 13.73 -30.63 -2.60
CA HIS A 8 13.80 -29.21 -2.85
C HIS A 8 13.55 -28.48 -1.53
N THR A 9 14.62 -28.16 -0.82
CA THR A 9 14.57 -27.33 0.38
C THR A 9 14.24 -25.91 -0.07
N ILE A 10 13.00 -25.48 0.17
CA ILE A 10 12.67 -24.06 0.17
C ILE A 10 13.57 -23.44 1.23
N SER A 11 14.54 -22.65 0.81
CA SER A 11 15.40 -21.88 1.68
C SER A 11 14.53 -21.00 2.58
N GLU A 12 14.49 -21.31 3.87
CA GLU A 12 13.89 -20.47 4.91
C GLU A 12 14.61 -19.12 4.90
N VAL A 13 14.01 -18.15 4.23
CA VAL A 13 14.42 -16.75 4.33
C VAL A 13 14.21 -16.34 5.79
N ASN A 14 15.30 -15.98 6.47
CA ASN A 14 15.30 -15.56 7.86
C ASN A 14 14.61 -14.18 7.99
N LEU A 15 13.27 -14.19 8.01
CA LEU A 15 12.43 -13.02 8.17
C LEU A 15 12.47 -12.57 9.63
N ASN A 16 12.84 -11.32 9.87
CA ASN A 16 12.71 -10.69 11.19
C ASN A 16 11.22 -10.45 11.51
N SER A 17 10.88 -10.38 12.80
CA SER A 17 9.49 -10.40 13.29
C SER A 17 8.58 -9.33 12.67
N SER A 18 9.10 -8.13 12.42
CA SER A 18 8.36 -7.05 11.74
C SER A 18 7.88 -7.50 10.36
N VAL A 19 8.79 -7.96 9.49
CA VAL A 19 8.46 -8.28 8.10
C VAL A 19 7.45 -9.42 8.03
N LYS A 20 7.47 -10.34 9.01
CA LYS A 20 6.45 -11.38 9.13
C LYS A 20 5.05 -10.81 9.42
N ASP A 21 4.95 -9.84 10.33
CA ASP A 21 3.69 -9.14 10.62
C ASP A 21 3.19 -8.34 9.41
N GLU A 22 4.10 -7.69 8.68
CA GLU A 22 3.78 -7.03 7.41
C GLU A 22 3.21 -8.02 6.38
N LEU A 23 3.85 -9.18 6.21
CA LEU A 23 3.41 -10.22 5.27
C LEU A 23 2.02 -10.76 5.59
N GLU A 24 1.74 -11.04 6.86
CA GLU A 24 0.42 -11.52 7.29
C GLU A 24 -0.67 -10.48 7.03
N PHE A 25 -0.37 -9.20 7.25
CA PHE A 25 -1.28 -8.11 6.91
C PHE A 25 -1.50 -8.00 5.40
N LEU A 26 -0.43 -7.94 4.60
CA LEU A 26 -0.49 -7.68 3.16
C LEU A 26 -1.25 -8.76 2.39
N LYS A 27 -1.22 -10.02 2.85
CA LYS A 27 -2.01 -11.12 2.27
C LYS A 27 -3.53 -10.88 2.29
N ASN A 28 -4.01 -10.06 3.21
CA ASN A 28 -5.44 -9.76 3.35
C ASN A 28 -5.87 -8.49 2.60
N VAL A 29 -4.95 -7.84 1.89
CA VAL A 29 -5.22 -6.59 1.17
C VAL A 29 -5.71 -6.93 -0.25
N PRO A 30 -6.92 -6.50 -0.66
CA PRO A 30 -7.50 -6.92 -1.95
C PRO A 30 -6.65 -6.60 -3.18
N ILE A 31 -5.92 -5.48 -3.21
CA ILE A 31 -5.05 -5.14 -4.37
C ILE A 31 -3.77 -5.98 -4.44
N LEU A 32 -3.42 -6.70 -3.36
CA LEU A 32 -2.16 -7.46 -3.25
C LEU A 32 -2.38 -8.97 -3.14
N CYS A 33 -3.64 -9.45 -3.05
CA CYS A 33 -3.92 -10.84 -2.75
C CYS A 33 -3.50 -11.82 -3.86
N ASP A 34 -3.40 -11.34 -5.10
CA ASP A 34 -3.03 -12.14 -6.27
C ASP A 34 -1.52 -12.15 -6.54
N LEU A 35 -0.72 -11.45 -5.73
CA LEU A 35 0.74 -11.43 -5.87
C LEU A 35 1.36 -12.74 -5.38
N GLU A 36 2.46 -13.15 -6.03
CA GLU A 36 3.20 -14.32 -5.59
C GLU A 36 3.81 -14.09 -4.19
N PRO A 37 4.02 -15.15 -3.39
CA PRO A 37 4.61 -15.00 -2.06
C PRO A 37 5.94 -14.23 -2.04
N MET A 38 6.76 -14.39 -3.09
CA MET A 38 8.05 -13.71 -3.22
C MET A 38 7.91 -12.19 -3.46
N ASP A 39 6.86 -11.78 -4.17
CA ASP A 39 6.52 -10.37 -4.42
C ASP A 39 5.99 -9.71 -3.15
N LEU A 40 5.10 -10.39 -2.44
CA LEU A 40 4.61 -9.94 -1.13
C LEU A 40 5.76 -9.75 -0.14
N GLU A 41 6.70 -10.69 -0.09
CA GLU A 41 7.91 -10.56 0.73
C GLU A 41 8.74 -9.33 0.35
N THR A 42 8.85 -9.05 -0.95
CA THR A 42 9.58 -7.89 -1.45
C THR A 42 8.88 -6.60 -1.02
N ILE A 43 7.55 -6.51 -1.16
CA ILE A 43 6.75 -5.40 -0.65
C ILE A 43 6.96 -5.22 0.85
N ALA A 44 6.84 -6.29 1.63
CA ALA A 44 6.97 -6.24 3.08
C ALA A 44 8.33 -5.69 3.52
N LYS A 45 9.40 -5.98 2.77
CA LYS A 45 10.76 -5.48 3.04
C LYS A 45 10.97 -4.02 2.64
N VAL A 46 10.31 -3.53 1.58
CA VAL A 46 10.54 -2.17 1.04
C VAL A 46 9.49 -1.14 1.46
N GLY A 47 8.31 -1.60 1.88
CA GLY A 47 7.24 -0.73 2.32
C GLY A 47 7.49 -0.12 3.71
N VAL A 48 6.81 0.98 3.98
CA VAL A 48 7.08 1.80 5.17
C VAL A 48 5.79 2.08 5.92
N ARG A 49 5.77 1.77 7.23
CA ARG A 49 4.68 2.20 8.11
C ARG A 49 4.74 3.69 8.38
N LYS A 50 3.61 4.38 8.23
CA LYS A 50 3.45 5.82 8.49
C LYS A 50 2.28 6.04 9.44
N LYS A 51 2.49 6.88 10.46
CA LYS A 51 1.47 7.22 11.45
C LYS A 51 0.99 8.65 11.23
N TYR A 52 -0.32 8.83 11.19
CA TYR A 52 -0.98 10.10 10.97
C TYR A 52 -1.93 10.41 12.12
N LYS A 53 -2.02 11.69 12.51
CA LYS A 53 -3.01 12.17 13.47
C LYS A 53 -4.31 12.47 12.71
N LYS A 54 -5.43 12.55 13.43
CA LYS A 54 -6.67 13.10 12.88
C LYS A 54 -6.40 14.50 12.31
N GLY A 55 -6.89 14.78 11.11
CA GLY A 55 -6.72 16.03 10.39
C GLY A 55 -5.44 16.12 9.54
N SER A 56 -4.56 15.12 9.60
CA SER A 56 -3.37 15.11 8.73
C SER A 56 -3.77 14.90 7.26
N ILE A 57 -3.26 15.76 6.38
CA ILE A 57 -3.27 15.54 4.93
C ILE A 57 -2.23 14.47 4.62
N ILE A 58 -2.65 13.39 3.97
CA ILE A 58 -1.80 12.25 3.59
C ILE A 58 -1.38 12.39 2.13
N LEU A 59 -2.33 12.77 1.27
CA LEU A 59 -2.11 13.11 -0.14
C LEU A 59 -2.82 14.43 -0.43
N LEU A 60 -2.22 15.24 -1.29
CA LEU A 60 -2.85 16.44 -1.83
C LEU A 60 -3.18 16.21 -3.31
N GLU A 61 -4.33 16.72 -3.74
CA GLU A 61 -4.74 16.75 -5.14
C GLU A 61 -3.71 17.52 -5.99
N GLU A 62 -3.55 17.12 -7.25
CA GLU A 62 -2.61 17.69 -8.22
C GLU A 62 -1.12 17.57 -7.87
N GLU A 63 -0.77 17.03 -6.69
CA GLU A 63 0.63 16.72 -6.39
C GLU A 63 1.13 15.54 -7.23
N ALA A 64 2.39 15.64 -7.65
CA ALA A 64 3.10 14.50 -8.21
C ALA A 64 3.28 13.45 -7.12
N GLY A 65 2.55 12.34 -7.24
CA GLY A 65 2.47 11.34 -6.19
C GLY A 65 2.93 9.97 -6.65
N ALA A 66 3.97 9.45 -6.01
CA ALA A 66 4.60 8.17 -6.38
C ALA A 66 4.48 7.12 -5.26
N ALA A 67 3.29 6.92 -4.69
CA ALA A 67 3.06 5.88 -3.69
C ALA A 67 1.61 5.39 -3.60
N LEU A 68 1.46 4.11 -3.30
CA LEU A 68 0.21 3.44 -2.89
C LEU A 68 0.20 3.39 -1.37
N PHE A 69 -0.99 3.53 -0.77
CA PHE A 69 -1.17 3.41 0.67
C PHE A 69 -2.22 2.34 0.96
N VAL A 70 -1.95 1.53 1.97
CA VAL A 70 -2.92 0.60 2.56
C VAL A 70 -3.18 1.02 4.00
N ILE A 71 -4.42 1.00 4.45
CA ILE A 71 -4.80 1.39 5.80
C ILE A 71 -4.64 0.18 6.73
N ILE A 72 -3.67 0.25 7.65
CA ILE A 72 -3.47 -0.77 8.68
C ILE A 72 -4.49 -0.55 9.80
N THR A 73 -4.66 0.70 10.25
CA THR A 73 -5.70 1.07 11.21
C THR A 73 -6.15 2.50 10.97
N GLY A 74 -7.37 2.82 11.42
CA GLY A 74 -7.92 4.17 11.35
C GLY A 74 -8.87 4.36 10.17
N LYS A 75 -9.14 5.63 9.84
CA LYS A 75 -10.05 6.02 8.76
C LYS A 75 -9.56 7.29 8.08
N VAL A 76 -9.77 7.36 6.77
CA VAL A 76 -9.46 8.53 5.94
C VAL A 76 -10.67 8.91 5.10
N LYS A 77 -10.73 10.16 4.67
CA LYS A 77 -11.66 10.63 3.64
C LYS A 77 -10.88 10.97 2.37
N VAL A 78 -11.42 10.59 1.22
CA VAL A 78 -10.96 11.03 -0.10
C VAL A 78 -11.81 12.23 -0.49
N VAL A 79 -11.17 13.35 -0.80
CA VAL A 79 -11.84 14.63 -1.03
C VAL A 79 -11.29 15.36 -2.24
N ARG A 80 -12.16 16.15 -2.88
CA ARG A 80 -11.80 17.16 -3.88
C ARG A 80 -12.41 18.49 -3.51
N MET A 81 -11.88 19.55 -4.08
CA MET A 81 -12.52 20.86 -4.07
C MET A 81 -13.40 21.00 -5.31
N ASP A 82 -14.63 21.45 -5.16
CA ASP A 82 -15.46 21.86 -6.31
C ASP A 82 -15.07 23.27 -6.81
N ASP A 83 -15.69 23.71 -7.90
CA ASP A 83 -15.42 25.02 -8.53
C ASP A 83 -15.73 26.21 -7.59
N ASP A 84 -16.56 26.01 -6.58
CA ASP A 84 -16.90 27.00 -5.55
C ASP A 84 -15.94 26.96 -4.35
N GLY A 85 -14.93 26.09 -4.38
CA GLY A 85 -13.97 25.89 -3.30
C GLY A 85 -14.55 25.15 -2.09
N ARG A 86 -15.60 24.34 -2.27
CA ARG A 86 -16.17 23.49 -1.22
C ARG A 86 -15.55 22.11 -1.26
N GLU A 87 -15.32 21.54 -0.08
CA GLU A 87 -14.84 20.18 0.04
C GLU A 87 -15.96 19.17 -0.25
N VAL A 88 -15.76 18.34 -1.28
CA VAL A 88 -16.63 17.23 -1.64
C VAL A 88 -15.98 15.92 -1.21
N ILE A 89 -16.66 15.16 -0.34
CA ILE A 89 -16.22 13.83 0.08
C ILE A 89 -16.62 12.82 -1.00
N LEU A 90 -15.62 12.22 -1.64
CA LEU A 90 -15.82 11.18 -2.65
C LEU A 90 -16.00 9.80 -2.02
N SER A 91 -15.25 9.51 -0.95
CA SER A 91 -15.32 8.25 -0.22
C SER A 91 -14.74 8.35 1.19
N ILE A 92 -15.11 7.42 2.06
CA ILE A 92 -14.48 7.19 3.36
C ILE A 92 -13.92 5.77 3.36
N LEU A 93 -12.63 5.66 3.64
CA LEU A 93 -11.89 4.40 3.62
C LEU A 93 -11.44 4.03 5.04
N GLY A 94 -11.39 2.73 5.33
CA GLY A 94 -11.03 2.15 6.62
C GLY A 94 -9.97 1.06 6.51
N GLU A 95 -9.79 0.29 7.57
CA GLU A 95 -8.83 -0.81 7.64
C GLU A 95 -8.94 -1.76 6.43
N SER A 96 -7.79 -2.18 5.91
CA SER A 96 -7.62 -3.00 4.70
C SER A 96 -7.97 -2.33 3.37
N ASP A 97 -8.61 -1.16 3.35
CA ASP A 97 -8.75 -0.36 2.14
C ASP A 97 -7.39 0.24 1.72
N PHE A 98 -7.29 0.59 0.43
CA PHE A 98 -6.11 1.22 -0.16
C PHE A 98 -6.50 2.46 -0.97
N PHE A 99 -5.52 3.32 -1.23
CA PHE A 99 -5.69 4.51 -2.07
C PHE A 99 -4.37 4.99 -2.68
N GLY A 100 -4.49 5.81 -3.73
CA GLY A 100 -3.35 6.38 -4.45
C GLY A 100 -2.86 5.51 -5.62
N GLU A 101 -3.63 4.50 -5.98
CA GLU A 101 -3.46 3.61 -7.12
C GLU A 101 -3.64 4.34 -8.47
N MET A 102 -4.56 5.31 -8.56
CA MET A 102 -4.86 6.01 -9.82
C MET A 102 -3.60 6.64 -10.44
N ALA A 103 -2.92 7.49 -9.67
CA ALA A 103 -1.68 8.18 -10.09
C ALA A 103 -0.53 7.22 -10.43
N ILE A 104 -0.57 5.99 -9.92
CA ILE A 104 0.44 4.97 -10.24
C ILE A 104 0.20 4.41 -11.64
N LEU A 105 -1.07 4.10 -11.95
CA LEU A 105 -1.50 3.43 -13.17
C LEU A 105 -1.53 4.37 -14.39
N ASP A 106 -2.06 5.59 -14.22
CA ASP A 106 -2.14 6.57 -15.32
C ASP A 106 -0.88 7.43 -15.47
N GLY A 107 -0.01 7.45 -14.45
CA GLY A 107 1.19 8.29 -14.41
C GLY A 107 0.90 9.78 -14.26
N LEU A 108 -0.32 10.15 -13.92
CA LEU A 108 -0.78 11.52 -13.75
C LEU A 108 -0.62 11.98 -12.29
N ALA A 109 -0.94 13.25 -12.04
CA ALA A 109 -0.98 13.81 -10.70
C ALA A 109 -2.07 13.15 -9.83
N ARG A 110 -2.01 13.35 -8.51
CA ARG A 110 -3.04 12.84 -7.61
C ARG A 110 -4.42 13.36 -8.02
N SER A 111 -5.33 12.42 -8.22
CA SER A 111 -6.69 12.73 -8.62
C SER A 111 -7.52 13.33 -7.49
N ALA A 112 -7.15 13.16 -6.21
CA ALA A 112 -7.88 13.69 -5.07
C ALA A 112 -6.95 13.83 -3.86
N SER A 113 -7.35 14.65 -2.90
CA SER A 113 -6.71 14.72 -1.60
C SER A 113 -7.19 13.58 -0.68
N VAL A 114 -6.34 13.15 0.24
CA VAL A 114 -6.70 12.16 1.26
C VAL A 114 -6.35 12.68 2.64
N VAL A 115 -7.32 12.69 3.55
CA VAL A 115 -7.18 13.28 4.89
C VAL A 115 -7.57 12.26 5.96
N ALA A 116 -6.73 12.10 6.97
CA ALA A 116 -7.04 11.27 8.13
C ALA A 116 -8.21 11.85 8.94
N ILE A 117 -9.26 11.07 9.18
CA ILE A 117 -10.41 11.48 10.02
C ILE A 117 -10.35 10.85 11.42
N SER A 118 -9.42 9.93 11.65
CA SER A 118 -9.00 9.42 12.95
C SER A 118 -7.47 9.23 12.99
N LYS A 119 -6.92 8.91 14.17
CA LYS A 119 -5.52 8.45 14.24
C LYS A 119 -5.39 7.21 13.36
N SER A 120 -4.47 7.25 12.41
CA SER A 120 -4.34 6.23 11.38
C SER A 120 -2.91 5.75 11.25
N GLU A 121 -2.74 4.46 10.99
CA GLU A 121 -1.47 3.84 10.62
C GLU A 121 -1.62 3.26 9.22
N LEU A 122 -0.70 3.61 8.33
CA LEU A 122 -0.74 3.25 6.92
C LEU A 122 0.53 2.52 6.53
N PHE A 123 0.41 1.58 5.61
CA PHE A 123 1.53 0.97 4.91
C PHE A 123 1.72 1.66 3.55
N MET A 124 2.88 2.29 3.35
CA MET A 124 3.21 3.03 2.13
C MET A 124 4.13 2.20 1.24
N ILE A 125 3.77 2.05 -0.02
CA ILE A 125 4.56 1.38 -1.05
C ILE A 125 4.88 2.39 -2.14
N HIS A 126 6.17 2.62 -2.42
CA HIS A 126 6.55 3.54 -3.49
C HIS A 126 6.18 2.98 -4.86
N ARG A 127 5.78 3.87 -5.79
CA ARG A 127 5.41 3.52 -7.17
C ARG A 127 6.47 2.67 -7.85
N ARG A 128 7.75 3.01 -7.70
CA ARG A 128 8.86 2.27 -8.32
C ARG A 128 8.93 0.82 -7.84
N ASP A 129 8.53 0.58 -6.60
CA ASP A 129 8.63 -0.73 -5.96
C ASP A 129 7.37 -1.54 -6.26
N PHE A 130 6.20 -0.87 -6.34
CA PHE A 130 4.96 -1.47 -6.83
C PHE A 130 5.03 -1.86 -8.31
N LEU A 131 5.57 -1.00 -9.19
CA LEU A 131 5.64 -1.28 -10.62
C LEU A 131 6.55 -2.47 -10.96
N LYS A 132 7.60 -2.73 -10.17
CA LYS A 132 8.44 -3.92 -10.39
C LYS A 132 7.65 -5.22 -10.31
N LEU A 133 6.52 -5.22 -9.61
CA LEU A 133 5.65 -6.38 -9.42
C LEU A 133 4.66 -6.58 -10.56
N LEU A 134 4.43 -5.56 -11.39
CA LEU A 134 3.51 -5.64 -12.53
C LEU A 134 4.21 -6.01 -13.84
N HIS A 135 5.53 -6.14 -13.82
CA HIS A 135 6.37 -6.28 -15.02
C HIS A 135 7.06 -7.65 -15.14
N ASP A 136 6.68 -8.63 -14.32
CA ASP A 136 7.10 -10.04 -14.45
C ASP A 136 5.97 -10.92 -14.99
#